data_AF-A0A926DE52-F1
#
_entry.id   AF-A0A926DE52-F1
#
_cell.length_a   1.000
_cell.length_b   1.000
_cell.length_c   1.000
_cell.angle_alpha   90.00
_cell.angle_beta   90.00
_cell.angle_gamma   90.00
#
_symmetry.space_group_name_H-M   'P 1'
#
loop_
_entity.id
_entity.type
_entity.pdbx_description
1 polymer ?
#
loop_
_entity_poly.entity_id
_entity_poly.type
_entity_poly.pdbx_seq_one_letter_code
_entity_poly.pdbx_strand_id
1 'polypeptide(L)'
;MYCLRCGGEMQSLGVEKLQLGQAGLLTGVWANINAGALEAEILICEQCGKLEFYAVDAPPGEIAQVECPRCHRLHDLDDPKCPFCKHRLTE
;
A
#
# COMPACT_ATOMS: atom_id res chain seq x y z
N MET A 1 12.42 8.25 -9.49
CA MET A 1 11.05 8.49 -8.98
C MET A 1 10.96 9.95 -8.57
N TYR A 2 9.80 10.62 -8.68
CA TYR A 2 9.65 12.04 -8.34
C TYR A 2 8.76 12.25 -7.11
N CYS A 3 9.13 13.20 -6.28
CA CYS A 3 8.38 13.56 -5.08
C CYS A 3 7.04 14.19 -5.46
N LEU A 4 5.93 13.54 -5.10
CA LEU A 4 4.59 14.06 -5.38
C LEU A 4 4.26 15.39 -4.67
N ARG A 5 5.09 15.84 -3.71
CA ARG A 5 4.91 17.12 -3.01
C ARG A 5 5.58 18.29 -3.73
N CYS A 6 6.81 18.13 -4.23
CA CYS A 6 7.60 19.25 -4.79
C CYS A 6 8.22 18.98 -6.16
N GLY A 7 8.03 17.78 -6.73
CA GLY A 7 8.63 17.37 -8.01
C GLY A 7 10.11 16.99 -7.95
N GLY A 8 10.76 17.11 -6.79
CA GLY A 8 12.17 16.79 -6.60
C GLY A 8 12.50 15.30 -6.76
N GLU A 9 13.79 14.99 -6.92
CA GLU A 9 14.27 13.61 -6.97
C GLU A 9 14.07 12.89 -5.63
N MET A 10 13.73 11.60 -5.71
CA MET A 10 13.62 10.70 -4.58
C MET A 10 14.80 9.72 -4.59
N GLN A 11 15.48 9.59 -3.45
CA GLN A 11 16.58 8.65 -3.23
C GLN A 11 16.15 7.55 -2.26
N SER A 12 16.55 6.30 -2.51
CA SER A 12 16.37 5.21 -1.55
C SER A 12 17.34 5.35 -0.39
N LEU A 13 16.82 5.29 0.84
CA LEU A 13 17.59 5.17 2.08
C LEU A 13 17.87 3.71 2.45
N GLY A 14 17.27 2.75 1.75
CA GLY A 14 17.37 1.33 2.04
C GLY A 14 16.07 0.72 2.60
N VAL A 15 16.16 -0.57 2.94
CA VAL A 15 15.07 -1.36 3.49
C VAL A 15 15.20 -1.42 5.01
N GLU A 16 14.13 -1.07 5.71
CA GLU A 16 14.08 -1.05 7.18
C GLU A 16 12.86 -1.81 7.71
N LYS A 17 13.01 -2.37 8.92
CA LYS A 17 11.91 -3.02 9.65
C LYS A 17 11.15 -1.99 10.46
N LEU A 18 9.96 -1.61 10.00
CA LEU A 18 9.03 -0.75 10.73
C LEU A 18 8.26 -1.58 11.75
N GLN A 19 8.49 -1.30 13.03
CA GLN A 19 7.75 -1.94 14.11
C GLN A 19 6.27 -1.52 14.04
N LEU A 20 5.38 -2.50 13.94
CA LEU A 20 3.95 -2.26 14.05
C LEU A 20 3.60 -2.22 15.55
N GLY A 21 2.90 -1.16 16.01
CA GLY A 21 2.48 -0.98 17.42
C GLY A 21 2.90 0.34 18.06
N GLN A 22 2.12 0.83 19.04
CA GLN A 22 2.48 1.98 19.86
C GLN A 22 3.31 1.54 21.08
N ALA A 23 4.53 2.06 21.21
CA ALA A 23 5.28 1.97 22.46
C ALA A 23 4.76 3.02 23.46
N GLY A 24 3.94 2.59 24.43
CA GLY A 24 3.50 3.42 25.54
C GLY A 24 4.40 3.24 26.76
N LEU A 25 4.81 4.34 27.40
CA LEU A 25 5.69 4.36 28.58
C LEU A 25 5.11 3.59 29.80
N LEU A 26 3.80 3.29 29.80
CA LEU A 26 3.08 2.69 30.94
C LEU A 26 2.60 1.25 30.72
N THR A 27 2.44 0.77 29.48
CA THR A 27 1.84 -0.55 29.19
C THR A 27 2.80 -1.60 28.68
N GLY A 28 4.10 -1.29 28.66
CA GLY A 28 5.13 -2.29 28.53
C GLY A 28 5.29 -2.82 27.12
N VAL A 29 6.54 -3.16 26.85
CA VAL A 29 7.12 -3.75 25.64
C VAL A 29 6.38 -5.03 25.15
N TRP A 30 5.42 -5.56 25.91
CA TRP A 30 4.74 -6.83 25.67
C TRP A 30 3.65 -6.78 24.59
N ALA A 31 2.98 -5.64 24.40
CA ALA A 31 2.01 -5.50 23.29
C ALA A 31 2.70 -5.44 21.91
N ASN A 32 4.01 -5.12 21.88
CA ASN A 32 4.80 -5.00 20.65
C ASN A 32 5.29 -6.35 20.11
N ILE A 33 5.25 -7.43 20.90
CA ILE A 33 5.83 -8.72 20.50
C ILE A 33 4.94 -9.45 19.48
N ASN A 34 3.63 -9.18 19.45
CA ASN A 34 2.66 -9.84 18.56
C ASN A 34 2.24 -9.03 17.33
N ALA A 35 2.62 -7.76 17.25
CA ALA A 35 2.18 -6.89 16.15
C ALA A 35 3.02 -7.08 14.86
N GLY A 36 4.16 -7.75 14.96
CA GLY A 36 5.08 -7.98 13.84
C GLY A 36 5.86 -6.72 13.42
N ALA A 37 6.68 -6.87 12.38
CA ALA A 37 7.41 -5.77 11.75
C ALA A 37 7.17 -5.82 10.23
N LEU A 38 6.96 -4.65 9.64
CA LEU A 38 6.84 -4.50 8.18
C LEU A 38 8.19 -4.12 7.61
N GLU A 39 8.73 -4.93 6.70
CA GLU A 39 9.90 -4.52 5.91
C GLU A 39 9.45 -3.55 4.83
N ALA A 40 9.98 -2.32 4.88
CA ALA A 40 9.67 -1.27 3.95
C ALA A 40 10.95 -0.63 3.39
N GLU A 41 11.01 -0.46 2.07
CA GLU A 41 11.95 0.45 1.45
C GLU A 41 11.52 1.89 1.74
N ILE A 42 12.46 2.70 2.23
CA ILE A 42 12.23 4.09 2.58
C ILE A 42 12.88 4.96 1.50
N LEU A 43 12.10 5.83 0.87
CA LEU A 43 12.60 6.83 -0.06
C LEU A 43 12.50 8.23 0.58
N ILE A 44 13.51 9.07 0.37
CA ILE A 44 13.54 10.46 0.80
C ILE A 44 13.64 11.40 -0.40
N CYS A 45 12.87 12.50 -0.36
CA CYS A 45 13.07 13.62 -1.28
C CYS A 45 14.23 14.49 -0.80
N GLU A 46 15.30 14.59 -1.59
CA GLU A 46 16.48 15.42 -1.24
C GLU A 46 16.15 16.92 -1.14
N GLN A 47 15.08 17.38 -1.80
CA GLN A 47 14.71 18.80 -1.82
C GLN A 47 13.83 19.24 -0.65
N CYS A 48 12.87 18.41 -0.23
CA CYS A 48 11.88 18.80 0.79
C CYS A 48 11.78 17.85 1.99
N GLY A 49 12.59 16.78 2.02
CA GLY A 49 12.62 15.81 3.11
C GLY A 49 11.37 14.93 3.23
N LYS A 50 10.47 14.93 2.23
CA LYS A 50 9.32 14.01 2.21
C LYS A 50 9.83 12.55 2.21
N LEU A 51 9.28 11.74 3.11
CA LEU A 51 9.50 10.29 3.11
C LEU A 51 8.32 9.57 2.44
N GLU A 52 8.64 8.51 1.70
CA GLU A 52 7.68 7.54 1.16
C GLU A 52 8.13 6.12 1.57
N PHE A 53 7.16 5.27 1.91
CA PHE A 53 7.40 3.92 2.41
C PHE A 53 6.77 2.90 1.46
N TYR A 54 7.54 1.92 1.03
CA TYR A 54 7.11 0.88 0.10
C TYR A 54 7.34 -0.48 0.76
N ALA A 55 6.28 -1.26 0.98
CA ALA A 55 6.43 -2.60 1.54
C ALA A 55 7.22 -3.50 0.59
N VAL A 56 8.22 -4.22 1.11
CA VAL A 56 9.08 -5.12 0.32
C VAL A 56 8.35 -6.41 -0.02
N ASP A 57 7.65 -6.99 0.96
CA ASP A 57 6.90 -8.23 0.84
C ASP A 57 5.42 -8.03 1.20
N ALA A 58 4.80 -6.95 0.72
CA ALA A 58 3.36 -6.85 0.82
C ALA A 58 2.74 -8.00 0.02
N PRO A 59 1.88 -8.86 0.63
CA PRO A 59 1.09 -9.78 -0.18
C PRO A 59 0.35 -8.92 -1.22
N PRO A 60 0.24 -9.38 -2.48
CA PRO A 60 -0.59 -8.68 -3.46
C PRO A 60 -1.96 -8.48 -2.81
N GLY A 61 -2.40 -7.22 -2.75
CA GLY A 61 -3.72 -6.92 -2.21
C GLY A 61 -4.73 -7.77 -2.97
N GLU A 62 -5.46 -8.64 -2.28
CA GLU A 62 -6.50 -9.43 -2.91
C GLU A 62 -7.65 -8.48 -3.26
N ILE A 63 -7.68 -8.05 -4.52
CA ILE A 63 -8.83 -7.31 -5.04
C ILE A 63 -9.94 -8.33 -5.24
N ALA A 64 -11.10 -8.06 -4.62
CA ALA A 64 -12.26 -8.92 -4.75
C ALA A 64 -12.59 -9.15 -6.23
N GLN A 65 -12.78 -10.41 -6.64
CA GLN A 65 -13.25 -10.74 -7.98
C GLN A 65 -14.77 -10.57 -8.06
N VAL A 66 -15.26 -10.07 -9.19
CA VAL A 66 -16.68 -9.93 -9.49
C VAL A 66 -16.99 -10.51 -10.87
N GLU A 67 -18.13 -11.19 -11.01
CA GLU A 67 -18.65 -11.61 -12.31
C GLU A 67 -19.49 -10.49 -12.91
N CYS A 68 -19.17 -10.06 -14.14
CA CYS A 68 -19.97 -9.03 -14.81
C CYS A 68 -21.37 -9.57 -15.18
N PRO A 69 -22.48 -8.91 -14.77
CA PRO A 69 -23.84 -9.41 -15.02
C PRO A 69 -24.24 -9.38 -16.51
N ARG A 70 -23.47 -8.71 -17.37
CA ARG A 70 -23.73 -8.61 -18.81
C ARG A 70 -22.95 -9.61 -19.64
N CYS A 71 -21.67 -9.83 -19.34
CA CYS A 71 -20.78 -10.67 -20.15
C CYS A 71 -20.23 -11.90 -19.43
N HIS A 72 -20.58 -12.08 -18.15
CA HIS A 72 -20.25 -13.27 -17.34
C HIS A 72 -18.76 -13.56 -17.16
N ARG A 73 -17.90 -12.58 -17.41
CA ARG A 73 -16.45 -12.71 -17.16
C ARG A 73 -16.13 -12.24 -15.75
N LEU A 74 -15.29 -13.01 -15.06
CA LEU A 74 -14.67 -12.65 -13.80
C LEU A 74 -13.56 -11.60 -14.04
N HIS A 75 -13.50 -10.60 -13.17
CA HIS A 75 -12.42 -9.62 -13.11
C HIS A 75 -12.35 -8.94 -11.74
N ASP A 76 -11.28 -8.19 -11.50
CA ASP A 76 -11.04 -7.39 -10.31
C ASP A 76 -12.14 -6.31 -10.11
N LEU A 77 -12.61 -6.12 -8.89
CA LEU A 77 -13.54 -5.03 -8.49
C LEU A 77 -12.74 -3.74 -8.19
N ASP A 78 -12.00 -3.26 -9.18
CA ASP A 78 -11.16 -2.05 -9.11
C ASP A 78 -11.76 -0.85 -9.87
N ASP A 79 -12.57 -1.12 -10.90
CA ASP A 79 -13.26 -0.12 -11.71
C ASP A 79 -14.79 -0.31 -11.64
N PRO A 80 -15.59 0.77 -11.56
CA PRO A 80 -17.06 0.68 -11.65
C PRO A 80 -17.57 0.12 -12.99
N LYS A 81 -16.73 -0.02 -14.01
CA LYS A 81 -17.07 -0.57 -15.33
C LYS A 81 -16.31 -1.86 -15.61
N CYS A 82 -17.01 -2.84 -16.17
CA CYS A 82 -16.41 -4.07 -16.66
C CYS A 82 -15.31 -3.77 -17.71
N PRO A 83 -14.07 -4.29 -17.56
CA PRO A 83 -12.97 -4.02 -18.48
C PRO A 83 -13.25 -4.58 -19.88
N PHE A 84 -14.05 -5.64 -19.99
CA PHE A 84 -14.36 -6.33 -21.24
C PHE A 84 -15.54 -5.74 -22.02
N CYS A 85 -16.65 -5.45 -21.34
CA CYS A 85 -17.90 -5.02 -22.02
C CYS A 85 -18.35 -3.59 -21.68
N LYS A 86 -17.60 -2.90 -20.81
CA LYS A 86 -17.85 -1.51 -20.35
C LYS A 86 -19.18 -1.28 -19.64
N HIS A 87 -19.92 -2.34 -19.31
CA HIS A 87 -21.11 -2.25 -18.46
C HIS A 87 -20.72 -1.79 -17.07
N ARG A 88 -21.51 -0.88 -16.48
CA ARG A 88 -21.31 -0.43 -15.10
C ARG A 88 -21.82 -1.52 -14.15
N LEU A 89 -21.00 -1.92 -13.17
CA LEU A 89 -21.29 -3.05 -12.28
C LEU A 89 -22.29 -2.71 -11.15
N THR A 90 -22.42 -1.44 -10.80
CA THR A 90 -23.41 -0.93 -9.85
C THR A 90 -24.51 -0.20 -10.60
N GLU A 91 -25.76 -0.61 -10.41
CA GLU A 91 -26.90 0.29 -10.67
C GLU A 91 -26.87 1.48 -9.70
#